data_AF-A0A9D9C180-F1
#
_entry.id   AF-A0A9D9C180-F1
#
_cell.length_a   1.000
_cell.length_b   1.000
_cell.length_c   1.000
_cell.angle_alpha   90.00
_cell.angle_beta   90.00
_cell.angle_gamma   90.00
#
_symmetry.space_group_name_H-M   'P 1'
#
loop_
_entity.id
_entity.type
_entity.pdbx_description
1 polymer ?
#
loop_
_entity_poly.entity_id
_entity_poly.type
_entity_poly.pdbx_seq_one_letter_code
_entity_poly.pdbx_strand_id
1 'polypeptide(L)'
;MAVLRRYCSSSLLEIENGTIREYCGRTLYDISGNYVRRYCGPILYEINGTQIREYCGRTLLEFDGKYVRRYCGPILYEVYGTQIREYCGRTLYEISGFISNHDLMALIAVLFA
;
A
#
# COMPACT_ATOMS: atom_id res chain seq x y z
N MET A 1 -6.07 13.58 -16.51
CA MET A 1 -5.30 12.76 -15.56
C MET A 1 -3.96 13.44 -15.28
N ALA A 2 -3.74 13.86 -14.04
CA ALA A 2 -2.45 14.42 -13.63
C ALA A 2 -1.44 13.29 -13.42
N VAL A 3 -0.21 13.47 -13.88
CA VAL A 3 0.88 12.51 -13.63
C VAL A 3 1.93 13.19 -12.77
N LEU A 4 2.02 12.75 -11.53
CA LEU A 4 3.00 13.22 -10.59
C LEU A 4 4.26 12.35 -10.74
N ARG A 5 5.30 12.93 -11.36
CA ARG A 5 6.52 12.19 -11.73
C ARG A 5 7.38 11.83 -10.53
N ARG A 6 7.62 12.81 -9.65
CA ARG A 6 8.32 12.65 -8.39
C ARG A 6 7.84 13.76 -7.48
N TYR A 7 7.46 13.40 -6.26
CA TYR A 7 7.10 14.37 -5.25
C TYR A 7 7.70 13.93 -3.93
N CYS A 8 8.34 14.87 -3.26
CA CYS A 8 8.92 14.62 -1.97
C CYS A 8 8.58 15.75 -1.00
N SER A 9 7.95 15.39 0.10
CA SER A 9 7.54 16.32 1.16
C SER A 9 7.67 15.66 2.52
N SER A 10 7.63 16.45 3.59
CA SER A 10 7.53 15.91 4.94
C SER A 10 6.18 15.20 5.13
N SER A 11 5.11 15.93 4.86
CA SER A 11 3.74 15.41 4.92
C SER A 11 2.99 15.81 3.66
N LEU A 12 2.04 14.97 3.26
CA LEU A 12 1.06 15.30 2.23
C LEU A 12 -0.29 14.78 2.70
N LEU A 13 -1.31 15.64 2.61
CA LEU A 13 -2.64 15.31 3.09
C LEU A 13 -3.34 14.39 2.10
N GLU A 14 -3.44 14.79 0.83
CA GLU A 14 -4.32 14.09 -0.10
C GLU A 14 -3.77 14.11 -1.52
N ILE A 15 -4.04 13.02 -2.26
CA ILE A 15 -3.86 12.96 -3.70
C ILE A 15 -5.11 12.35 -4.33
N GLU A 16 -5.78 13.12 -5.18
CA GLU A 16 -6.94 12.66 -5.94
C GLU A 16 -6.60 12.41 -7.42
N ASN A 17 -7.18 11.36 -8.01
CA ASN A 17 -7.40 11.16 -9.45
C ASN A 17 -6.18 11.44 -10.39
N GLY A 18 -5.00 10.97 -10.00
CA GLY A 18 -3.76 10.98 -10.76
C GLY A 18 -2.95 9.68 -10.75
N THR A 19 -1.83 9.71 -11.48
CA THR A 19 -0.82 8.63 -11.47
C THR A 19 0.43 9.14 -10.75
N ILE A 20 0.84 8.44 -9.72
CA ILE A 20 2.07 8.73 -8.97
C ILE A 20 3.15 7.77 -9.44
N ARG A 21 4.22 8.31 -10.04
CA ARG A 21 5.39 7.49 -10.38
C ARG A 21 6.29 7.25 -9.17
N GLU A 22 6.48 8.27 -8.34
CA GLU A 22 7.32 8.17 -7.15
C GLU A 22 6.87 9.21 -6.11
N TYR A 23 6.49 8.75 -4.94
CA TYR A 23 6.30 9.59 -3.76
C TYR A 23 7.36 9.23 -2.71
N CYS A 24 8.03 10.24 -2.17
CA CYS A 24 8.98 10.07 -1.08
C CYS A 24 8.73 11.06 0.06
N GLY A 25 8.21 10.60 1.19
CA GLY A 25 7.85 11.50 2.29
C GLY A 25 7.69 10.81 3.61
N ARG A 26 7.57 11.57 4.70
CA ARG A 26 7.45 10.99 6.04
C ARG A 26 6.04 10.44 6.27
N THR A 27 5.02 11.23 5.94
CA THR A 27 3.62 10.86 6.15
C THR A 27 2.81 11.18 4.90
N LEU A 28 1.92 10.28 4.53
CA LEU A 28 0.86 10.53 3.56
C LEU A 28 -0.45 10.07 4.18
N TYR A 29 -1.47 10.94 4.14
CA TYR A 29 -2.75 10.64 4.78
C TYR A 29 -3.66 9.88 3.83
N ASP A 30 -3.95 10.41 2.65
CA ASP A 30 -4.93 9.81 1.73
C ASP A 30 -4.41 9.76 0.27
N ILE A 31 -4.71 8.66 -0.40
CA ILE A 31 -4.64 8.54 -1.86
C ILE A 31 -5.97 7.97 -2.39
N SER A 32 -6.69 8.73 -3.21
CA SER A 32 -7.95 8.29 -3.82
C SER A 32 -7.89 8.21 -5.36
N GLY A 33 -8.34 7.08 -5.92
CA GLY A 33 -8.61 6.91 -7.36
C GLY A 33 -7.40 6.59 -8.27
N ASN A 34 -6.26 6.17 -7.69
CA ASN A 34 -4.95 6.32 -8.35
C ASN A 34 -4.20 5.03 -8.69
N TYR A 35 -3.21 5.17 -9.59
CA TYR A 35 -2.11 4.22 -9.77
C TYR A 35 -0.85 4.76 -9.08
N VAL A 36 -0.28 3.98 -8.16
CA VAL A 36 0.99 4.31 -7.49
C VAL A 36 2.07 3.33 -7.89
N ARG A 37 3.08 3.80 -8.64
CA ARG A 37 4.21 2.94 -9.02
C ARG A 37 5.13 2.67 -7.84
N ARG A 38 5.48 3.70 -7.08
CA ARG A 38 6.35 3.58 -5.91
C ARG A 38 5.97 4.59 -4.83
N TYR A 39 5.73 4.07 -3.64
CA TYR A 39 5.65 4.85 -2.42
C TYR A 39 6.82 4.48 -1.51
N CYS A 40 7.55 5.49 -1.02
CA CYS A 40 8.58 5.33 -0.02
C CYS A 40 8.33 6.31 1.13
N GLY A 41 7.91 5.80 2.29
CA GLY A 41 7.62 6.63 3.45
C GLY A 41 7.28 5.79 4.67
N PRO A 42 7.63 6.23 5.88
CA PRO A 42 7.39 5.44 7.08
C PRO A 42 5.90 5.25 7.36
N ILE A 43 5.01 6.22 7.08
CA ILE A 43 3.59 6.13 7.45
C ILE A 43 2.70 6.51 6.27
N LEU A 44 1.80 5.60 5.92
CA LEU A 44 0.66 5.83 5.03
C LEU A 44 -0.61 5.45 5.77
N TYR A 45 -1.55 6.39 5.88
CA TYR A 45 -2.82 6.14 6.57
C TYR A 45 -3.77 5.37 5.67
N GLU A 46 -4.14 5.93 4.54
CA GLU A 46 -5.23 5.40 3.73
C GLU A 46 -4.88 5.41 2.25
N ILE A 47 -5.30 4.35 1.56
CA ILE A 47 -5.29 4.28 0.11
C ILE A 47 -6.62 3.68 -0.33
N ASN A 48 -7.36 4.45 -1.11
CA ASN A 48 -8.57 4.04 -1.79
C ASN A 48 -8.30 4.06 -3.30
N GLY A 49 -7.75 2.97 -3.83
CA GLY A 49 -7.07 3.02 -5.13
C GLY A 49 -7.13 1.75 -5.94
N THR A 50 -6.87 1.86 -7.24
CA THR A 50 -6.93 0.68 -8.11
C THR A 50 -5.69 -0.20 -7.98
N GLN A 51 -4.47 0.38 -7.97
CA GLN A 51 -3.24 -0.41 -8.01
C GLN A 51 -2.03 0.26 -7.36
N ILE A 52 -1.26 -0.53 -6.60
CA ILE A 52 0.09 -0.19 -6.14
C ILE A 52 1.10 -1.22 -6.64
N ARG A 53 2.20 -0.75 -7.22
CA ARG A 53 3.29 -1.66 -7.62
C ARG A 53 4.28 -1.91 -6.49
N GLU A 54 4.78 -0.87 -5.84
CA GLU A 54 5.77 -1.00 -4.76
C GLU A 54 5.41 -0.06 -3.62
N TYR A 55 5.10 -0.62 -2.45
CA TYR A 55 5.01 0.10 -1.19
C TYR A 55 6.22 -0.26 -0.31
N CYS A 56 6.99 0.75 0.09
CA CYS A 56 8.07 0.61 1.06
C CYS A 56 7.83 1.58 2.21
N GLY A 57 7.42 1.05 3.36
CA GLY A 57 7.11 1.87 4.52
C GLY A 57 7.11 1.11 5.82
N ARG A 58 6.95 1.81 6.95
CA ARG A 58 6.91 1.16 8.25
C ARG A 58 5.50 0.67 8.58
N THR A 59 4.51 1.52 8.33
CA THR A 59 3.12 1.29 8.70
C THR A 59 2.21 1.70 7.57
N LEU A 60 1.31 0.82 7.18
CA LEU A 60 0.13 1.12 6.36
C LEU A 60 -1.11 0.80 7.19
N LEU A 61 -1.98 1.78 7.41
CA LEU A 61 -3.18 1.55 8.23
C LEU A 61 -4.29 0.91 7.39
N GLU A 62 -4.65 1.49 6.26
CA GLU A 62 -5.77 1.02 5.47
C GLU A 62 -5.43 0.97 3.98
N PHE A 63 -5.79 -0.14 3.36
CA PHE A 63 -5.73 -0.31 1.93
C PHE A 63 -7.06 -0.87 1.41
N ASP A 64 -7.86 -0.04 0.75
CA ASP A 64 -8.96 -0.49 -0.09
C ASP A 64 -8.56 -0.38 -1.56
N GLY A 65 -8.35 -1.53 -2.19
CA GLY A 65 -7.95 -1.54 -3.58
C GLY A 65 -7.92 -2.91 -4.20
N LYS A 66 -7.59 -2.96 -5.50
CA LYS A 66 -7.64 -4.23 -6.25
C LYS A 66 -6.34 -5.02 -6.21
N TYR A 67 -5.20 -4.32 -6.25
CA TYR A 67 -3.91 -4.98 -6.48
C TYR A 67 -2.73 -4.27 -5.82
N VAL A 68 -1.94 -5.05 -5.08
CA VAL A 68 -0.61 -4.66 -4.60
C VAL A 68 0.40 -5.68 -5.11
N ARG A 69 1.38 -5.26 -5.92
CA ARG A 69 2.41 -6.20 -6.39
C ARG A 69 3.42 -6.52 -5.28
N ARG A 70 3.90 -5.51 -4.56
CA ARG A 70 4.87 -5.69 -3.49
C ARG A 70 4.60 -4.72 -2.34
N TYR A 71 4.44 -5.29 -1.17
CA TYR A 71 4.40 -4.58 0.10
C TYR A 71 5.64 -4.93 0.92
N CYS A 72 6.41 -3.91 1.31
CA CYS A 72 7.55 -4.03 2.21
C CYS A 72 7.31 -3.12 3.41
N GLY A 73 6.99 -3.71 4.56
CA GLY A 73 6.81 -2.98 5.80
C GLY A 73 6.46 -3.90 6.96
N PRO A 74 6.93 -3.61 8.18
CA PRO A 74 6.65 -4.47 9.32
C PRO A 74 5.16 -4.55 9.68
N ILE A 75 4.36 -3.50 9.44
CA ILE A 75 3.00 -3.39 9.98
C ILE A 75 1.99 -2.98 8.89
N LEU A 76 1.01 -3.85 8.63
CA LEU A 76 -0.18 -3.59 7.82
C LEU A 76 -1.42 -3.85 8.68
N TYR A 77 -2.31 -2.86 8.82
CA TYR A 77 -3.51 -3.05 9.66
C TYR A 77 -4.65 -3.68 8.87
N GLU A 78 -5.21 -2.98 7.90
CA GLU A 78 -6.43 -3.39 7.22
C GLU A 78 -6.23 -3.42 5.71
N VAL A 79 -6.75 -4.48 5.07
CA VAL A 79 -6.71 -4.68 3.62
C VAL A 79 -8.06 -5.17 3.13
N TYR A 80 -8.64 -4.45 2.18
CA TYR A 80 -9.93 -4.74 1.55
C TYR A 80 -9.76 -4.96 0.05
N GLY A 81 -10.45 -5.97 -0.51
CA GLY A 81 -10.62 -6.14 -1.97
C GLY A 81 -9.38 -6.55 -2.78
N THR A 82 -8.28 -6.90 -2.11
CA THR A 82 -6.93 -6.87 -2.72
C THR A 82 -6.31 -8.23 -3.00
N GLN A 83 -5.59 -8.33 -4.12
CA GLN A 83 -4.55 -9.34 -4.34
C GLN A 83 -3.16 -8.76 -4.01
N ILE A 84 -2.44 -9.33 -3.01
CA ILE A 84 -1.07 -8.94 -2.65
C ILE A 84 -0.07 -10.00 -3.10
N ARG A 85 0.67 -9.76 -4.19
CA ARG A 85 1.57 -10.80 -4.75
C ARG A 85 2.80 -11.11 -3.88
N GLU A 86 3.38 -10.08 -3.29
CA GLU A 86 4.58 -10.20 -2.45
C GLU A 86 4.38 -9.36 -1.19
N TYR A 87 4.26 -10.01 -0.04
CA TYR A 87 4.18 -9.36 1.26
C TYR A 87 5.45 -9.66 2.06
N CYS A 88 6.18 -8.61 2.43
CA CYS A 88 7.36 -8.66 3.29
C CYS A 88 7.10 -7.80 4.52
N GLY A 89 6.43 -8.40 5.49
CA GLY A 89 6.09 -7.77 6.76
C GLY A 89 6.02 -8.77 7.90
N ARG A 90 5.77 -8.26 9.11
CA ARG A 90 5.74 -9.06 10.33
C ARG A 90 4.35 -9.13 10.96
N THR A 91 3.49 -8.15 10.66
CA THR A 91 2.20 -8.04 11.30
C THR A 91 1.17 -7.61 10.27
N LEU A 92 0.14 -8.43 10.14
CA LEU A 92 -1.09 -8.13 9.41
C LEU A 92 -2.25 -8.36 10.37
N TYR A 93 -3.09 -7.35 10.59
CA TYR A 93 -4.19 -7.45 11.55
C TYR A 93 -5.48 -7.98 10.93
N GLU A 94 -5.88 -7.41 9.79
CA GLU A 94 -7.14 -7.76 9.14
C GLU A 94 -6.97 -7.79 7.62
N ILE A 95 -7.60 -8.78 7.01
CA ILE A 95 -7.73 -8.88 5.56
C ILE A 95 -9.11 -9.37 5.20
N SER A 96 -9.73 -8.71 4.24
CA SER A 96 -11.00 -9.12 3.66
C SER A 96 -10.93 -9.00 2.13
N GLY A 97 -11.39 -10.03 1.42
CA GLY A 97 -11.38 -10.08 -0.04
C GLY A 97 -10.65 -11.30 -0.62
N PHE A 98 -10.33 -11.23 -1.92
CA PHE A 98 -9.80 -12.36 -2.68
C PHE A 98 -8.27 -12.40 -2.64
N ILE A 99 -7.73 -13.20 -1.74
CA ILE A 99 -6.30 -13.52 -1.68
C ILE A 99 -6.02 -14.69 -2.63
N SER A 100 -4.98 -14.60 -3.47
CA SER A 100 -4.58 -15.76 -4.29
C SER A 100 -3.94 -16.84 -3.41
N ASN A 101 -4.05 -18.12 -3.77
CA ASN A 101 -3.49 -19.22 -2.97
C ASN A 101 -1.98 -19.09 -2.70
N HIS A 102 -1.23 -18.49 -3.63
CA HIS A 102 0.19 -18.20 -3.46
C HIS A 102 0.42 -17.15 -2.37
N ASP A 103 -0.44 -16.13 -2.34
CA ASP A 103 -0.36 -15.00 -1.42
C ASP A 103 -0.85 -15.38 -0.02
N LEU A 104 -1.83 -16.30 0.06
CA LEU A 104 -2.33 -16.88 1.30
C LEU A 104 -1.22 -17.60 2.08
N MET A 105 -0.35 -18.35 1.39
CA MET A 105 0.77 -19.04 2.02
C MET A 105 1.81 -18.06 2.60
N ALA A 106 2.09 -16.97 1.89
CA ALA A 106 2.96 -15.90 2.40
C ALA A 106 2.33 -15.19 3.61
N LEU A 107 1.00 -15.03 3.62
CA LEU A 107 0.25 -14.44 4.71
C LEU A 107 0.24 -15.31 5.97
N ILE A 108 0.00 -16.62 5.81
CA ILE A 108 0.03 -17.61 6.90
C ILE A 108 1.42 -17.62 7.56
N ALA A 109 2.49 -17.56 6.77
CA ALA A 109 3.85 -17.48 7.31
C ALA A 109 4.10 -16.25 8.20
N VAL A 110 3.30 -15.18 8.06
CA VAL A 110 3.41 -13.96 8.88
C VAL A 110 2.50 -14.02 10.09
N LEU A 111 1.27 -14.54 9.94
CA LEU A 111 0.32 -14.64 11.04
C LEU A 111 0.71 -15.69 12.10
N PHE A 112 1.50 -16.70 11.73
CA PHE A 112 1.88 -17.82 12.60
C PHE A 112 3.38 -17.91 12.93
N ALA A 113 4.18 -16.87 12.62
CA ALA A 113 5.60 -16.77 12.99
C ALA A 113 5.80 -15.95 14.27
#